data_AF-A0A660LZA4-F1
#
_entry.id   AF-A0A660LZA4-F1
#
_cell.length_a   1.000
_cell.length_b   1.000
_cell.length_c   1.000
_cell.angle_alpha   90.00
_cell.angle_beta   90.00
_cell.angle_gamma   90.00
#
_symmetry.space_group_name_H-M   'P 1'
#
loop_
_entity.id
_entity.type
_entity.pdbx_description
1 polymer ?
#
loop_
_entity_poly.entity_id
_entity_poly.type
_entity_poly.pdbx_seq_one_letter_code
_entity_poly.pdbx_strand_id
1 'polypeptide(L)'
;ENFKVCLMLAVAAILYFTVEPAHQSLILISSILGIMLHIGLELFGSFFHEDDAKAIKVKTGWAAFASLLYLEVLDASFSFDGVIGAFAITSSVLLIVAGLASGAIWVRSLTVYLLRTGVLSKYKYLENGAHWAITALGMMMIAKLFHLELPEWATGGLGLLFVSLAVGSSILEARAIGLREAAAKIKRRKR
;
A
#
# COMPACT_ATOMS: atom_id res chain seq x y z
N GLU A 1 -0.11 15.82 -16.71
CA GLU A 1 0.95 14.83 -16.46
C GLU A 1 2.33 15.47 -16.26
N ASN A 2 2.74 16.40 -17.13
CA ASN A 2 4.07 17.05 -17.08
C ASN A 2 4.47 17.64 -15.71
N PHE A 3 3.54 18.21 -14.94
CA PHE A 3 3.81 18.74 -13.60
C PHE A 3 4.26 17.65 -12.61
N LYS A 4 3.71 16.43 -12.70
CA LYS A 4 4.07 15.30 -11.82
C LYS A 4 5.49 14.82 -12.11
N VAL A 5 5.83 14.65 -13.39
CA VAL A 5 7.18 14.24 -13.81
C VAL A 5 8.21 15.29 -13.41
N CYS A 6 7.88 16.58 -13.55
CA CYS A 6 8.74 17.68 -13.13
C CYS A 6 8.98 17.67 -11.60
N LEU A 7 7.94 17.40 -10.81
CA LEU A 7 8.07 17.23 -9.36
C LEU A 7 8.93 16.01 -8.99
N MET A 8 8.74 14.87 -9.65
CA MET A 8 9.55 13.66 -9.42
C MET A 8 11.04 13.91 -9.72
N LEU A 9 11.34 14.60 -10.83
CA LEU A 9 12.70 15.00 -11.19
C LEU A 9 13.31 15.97 -10.18
N ALA A 10 12.53 16.95 -9.70
CA ALA A 10 13.00 17.90 -8.69
C ALA A 10 13.34 17.20 -7.37
N VAL A 11 12.49 16.27 -6.92
CA VAL A 11 12.75 15.46 -5.71
C VAL A 11 13.99 14.59 -5.90
N ALA A 12 14.15 13.93 -7.06
CA ALA A 12 15.33 13.12 -7.37
C ALA A 12 16.62 13.96 -7.35
N ALA A 13 16.59 15.17 -7.93
CA ALA A 13 17.72 16.08 -7.92
C ALA A 13 18.08 16.53 -6.49
N ILE A 14 17.08 16.89 -5.68
CA ILE A 14 17.30 17.29 -4.28
C ILE A 14 17.94 16.14 -3.48
N LEU A 15 17.43 14.92 -3.64
CA LEU A 15 17.98 13.73 -2.97
C LEU A 15 19.42 13.45 -3.41
N TYR A 16 19.74 13.62 -4.69
CA TYR A 16 21.10 13.46 -5.21
C TYR A 16 22.09 14.45 -4.57
N PHE A 17 21.70 15.72 -4.40
CA PHE A 17 22.57 16.74 -3.79
C PHE A 17 22.69 16.62 -2.27
N THR A 18 21.71 16.02 -1.59
CA THR A 18 21.69 15.96 -0.11
C THR A 18 22.38 14.69 0.44
N VAL A 19 22.56 13.65 -0.38
CA VAL A 19 23.09 12.35 0.07
C VAL A 19 24.61 12.23 -0.13
N GLU A 20 25.24 11.53 0.81
CA GLU A 20 26.66 11.20 0.86
C GLU A 20 27.17 10.53 -0.43
N PRO A 21 28.40 10.82 -0.92
CA PRO A 21 28.91 10.37 -2.22
C PRO A 21 28.87 8.85 -2.46
N ALA A 22 28.86 8.03 -1.40
CA ALA A 22 28.78 6.58 -1.52
C ALA A 22 27.43 6.05 -2.07
N HIS A 23 26.32 6.78 -1.89
CA HIS A 23 24.97 6.32 -2.26
C HIS A 23 24.38 7.05 -3.49
N GLN A 24 25.13 7.99 -4.08
CA GLN A 24 24.64 8.83 -5.18
C GLN A 24 24.25 8.03 -6.43
N SER A 25 25.02 7.00 -6.78
CA SER A 25 24.74 6.13 -7.93
C SER A 25 23.46 5.31 -7.75
N LEU A 26 23.22 4.82 -6.53
CA LEU A 26 22.02 4.06 -6.16
C LEU A 26 20.76 4.90 -6.31
N ILE A 27 20.78 6.13 -5.80
CA ILE A 27 19.64 7.06 -5.85
C ILE A 27 19.33 7.46 -7.30
N LEU A 28 20.37 7.69 -8.11
CA LEU A 28 20.18 8.05 -9.51
C LEU A 28 19.53 6.91 -10.29
N ILE A 29 20.03 5.68 -10.14
CA ILE A 29 19.48 4.49 -10.78
C ILE A 29 18.03 4.25 -10.33
N SER A 30 17.75 4.32 -9.02
CA SER A 30 16.40 4.12 -8.50
C SER A 30 15.42 5.20 -8.97
N SER A 31 15.86 6.46 -9.06
CA SER A 31 15.03 7.57 -9.53
C SER A 31 14.69 7.46 -11.02
N ILE A 32 15.67 7.12 -11.85
CA ILE A 32 15.45 6.91 -13.30
C ILE A 32 14.47 5.75 -13.50
N LEU A 33 14.69 4.63 -12.81
CA LEU A 33 13.84 3.45 -12.92
C LEU A 33 12.41 3.73 -12.43
N GLY A 34 12.26 4.49 -11.34
CA GLY A 34 10.95 4.92 -10.83
C GLY A 34 10.19 5.81 -11.81
N ILE A 35 10.86 6.78 -12.43
CA ILE A 35 10.25 7.64 -13.46
C ILE A 35 9.88 6.83 -14.71
N MET A 36 10.75 5.90 -15.14
CA MET A 36 10.49 5.02 -16.26
C MET A 36 9.25 4.14 -16.03
N LEU A 37 9.12 3.58 -14.83
CA LEU A 37 7.97 2.76 -14.44
C LEU A 37 6.68 3.59 -14.39
N HIS A 38 6.74 4.82 -13.85
CA HIS A 38 5.59 5.73 -13.84
C HIS A 38 5.08 6.02 -15.26
N ILE A 39 5.97 6.37 -16.18
CA ILE A 39 5.63 6.62 -17.59
C ILE A 39 5.09 5.34 -18.25
N GLY A 40 5.70 4.18 -17.97
CA GLY A 40 5.23 2.89 -18.49
C GLY A 40 3.82 2.54 -18.05
N LEU A 41 3.45 2.84 -16.80
CA LEU A 41 2.09 2.63 -16.29
C LEU A 41 1.07 3.59 -16.92
N GLU A 42 1.43 4.88 -17.10
CA GLU A 42 0.55 5.83 -17.79
C GLU A 42 0.31 5.40 -19.25
N LEU A 43 1.35 4.95 -19.94
CA LEU A 43 1.26 4.42 -21.30
C LEU A 43 0.39 3.16 -21.35
N PHE A 44 0.58 2.22 -20.42
CA PHE A 44 -0.26 1.02 -20.36
C PHE A 44 -1.72 1.38 -20.06
N GLY A 45 -1.96 2.34 -19.18
CA GLY A 45 -3.30 2.82 -18.84
C GLY A 45 -4.04 3.47 -20.01
N SER A 46 -3.35 4.16 -20.92
CA SER A 46 -3.97 4.75 -22.11
C SER A 46 -4.44 3.69 -23.11
N PHE A 47 -3.70 2.59 -23.28
CA PHE A 47 -4.11 1.47 -24.14
C PHE A 47 -5.42 0.79 -23.70
N PHE A 48 -5.71 0.76 -22.40
CA PHE A 48 -6.93 0.11 -21.88
C PHE A 48 -8.17 1.01 -21.99
N HIS A 49 -8.02 2.33 -21.98
CA HIS A 49 -9.15 3.26 -22.01
C HIS A 49 -9.82 3.38 -23.39
N GLU A 50 -9.14 3.04 -24.48
CA GLU A 50 -9.69 3.17 -25.84
C GLU A 50 -10.62 2.00 -26.25
N ASP A 51 -10.54 0.84 -25.59
CA ASP A 51 -11.20 -0.41 -26.03
C ASP A 51 -12.51 -0.76 -25.30
N ASP A 52 -12.99 0.07 -24.36
CA ASP A 52 -14.10 -0.30 -23.48
C ASP A 52 -15.50 -0.14 -24.09
N ALA A 53 -15.66 0.61 -25.19
CA ALA A 53 -16.99 0.90 -25.73
C ALA A 53 -17.64 -0.25 -26.55
N LYS A 54 -16.88 -1.24 -27.05
CA LYS A 54 -17.42 -2.26 -28.00
C LYS A 54 -17.43 -3.72 -27.53
N ALA A 55 -16.82 -4.06 -26.40
CA ALA A 55 -16.52 -5.46 -26.05
C ALA A 55 -17.30 -6.04 -24.85
N ILE A 56 -18.47 -5.50 -24.51
CA ILE A 56 -19.16 -5.78 -23.23
C ILE A 56 -19.71 -7.22 -23.10
N LYS A 57 -19.90 -7.99 -24.18
CA LYS A 57 -20.54 -9.33 -24.12
C LYS A 57 -19.61 -10.56 -24.01
N VAL A 58 -18.32 -10.45 -24.34
CA VAL A 58 -17.33 -11.55 -24.20
C VAL A 58 -16.52 -11.42 -22.89
N LYS A 59 -16.61 -10.27 -22.22
CA LYS A 59 -15.71 -9.84 -21.14
C LYS A 59 -15.98 -10.44 -19.75
N THR A 60 -17.04 -11.20 -19.48
CA THR A 60 -17.30 -11.67 -18.10
C THR A 60 -16.25 -12.66 -17.60
N GLY A 61 -15.81 -13.59 -18.46
CA GLY A 61 -14.73 -14.53 -18.13
C GLY A 61 -13.35 -13.89 -18.13
N TRP A 62 -13.08 -13.02 -19.10
CA TRP A 62 -11.77 -12.36 -19.23
C TRP A 62 -11.54 -11.28 -18.17
N ALA A 63 -12.58 -10.52 -17.79
CA ALA A 63 -12.52 -9.57 -16.68
C ALA A 63 -12.33 -10.28 -15.33
N ALA A 64 -13.02 -11.42 -15.11
CA ALA A 64 -12.80 -12.23 -13.92
C ALA A 64 -11.37 -12.78 -13.87
N PHE A 65 -10.84 -13.29 -14.99
CA PHE A 65 -9.46 -13.75 -15.10
C PHE A 65 -8.44 -12.63 -14.88
N ALA A 66 -8.63 -11.47 -15.49
CA ALA A 66 -7.77 -10.30 -15.30
C ALA A 66 -7.78 -9.83 -13.83
N SER A 67 -8.94 -9.85 -13.17
CA SER A 67 -9.03 -9.51 -11.74
C SER A 67 -8.32 -10.52 -10.84
N LEU A 68 -8.36 -11.82 -11.18
CA LEU A 68 -7.62 -12.86 -10.46
C LEU A 68 -6.12 -12.67 -10.63
N LEU A 69 -5.65 -12.46 -11.87
CA LEU A 69 -4.26 -12.20 -12.15
C LEU A 69 -3.76 -10.94 -11.42
N TYR A 70 -4.56 -9.87 -11.40
CA TYR A 70 -4.24 -8.65 -10.65
C TYR A 70 -4.07 -8.90 -9.15
N LEU A 71 -4.99 -9.64 -8.52
CA LEU A 71 -4.91 -9.98 -7.10
C LEU A 71 -3.71 -10.88 -6.77
N GLU A 72 -3.39 -11.86 -7.62
CA GLU A 72 -2.24 -12.75 -7.43
C GLU A 72 -0.91 -12.02 -7.65
N VAL A 73 -0.82 -11.06 -8.59
CA VAL A 73 0.38 -10.20 -8.74
C VAL A 73 0.57 -9.31 -7.52
N LEU A 74 -0.52 -8.79 -6.96
CA LEU A 74 -0.50 -7.98 -5.74
C LEU A 74 0.01 -8.82 -4.55
N ASP A 75 -0.52 -10.03 -4.37
CA ASP A 75 -0.10 -10.98 -3.33
C ASP A 75 1.36 -11.45 -3.53
N ALA A 76 1.77 -11.72 -4.77
CA ALA A 76 3.14 -12.10 -5.10
C ALA A 76 4.14 -10.97 -4.78
N SER A 77 3.78 -9.72 -5.10
CA SER A 77 4.60 -8.53 -4.81
C SER A 77 4.76 -8.32 -3.30
N PHE A 78 3.69 -8.50 -2.53
CA PHE A 78 3.75 -8.44 -1.07
C PHE A 78 4.53 -9.60 -0.45
N SER A 79 4.46 -10.80 -1.02
CA SER A 79 5.28 -11.93 -0.56
C SER A 79 6.76 -11.72 -0.87
N PHE A 80 7.10 -11.09 -2.00
CA PHE A 80 8.48 -10.86 -2.42
C PHE A 80 9.22 -9.91 -1.47
N ASP A 81 8.58 -8.80 -1.08
CA ASP A 81 9.11 -7.87 -0.06
C ASP A 81 9.21 -8.55 1.32
N GLY A 82 8.22 -9.39 1.65
CA GLY A 82 8.22 -10.19 2.88
C GLY A 82 9.39 -11.18 2.98
N VAL A 83 9.78 -11.83 1.87
CA VAL A 83 10.94 -12.74 1.81
C VAL A 83 12.24 -11.98 2.06
N ILE A 84 12.44 -10.84 1.38
CA ILE A 84 13.66 -10.03 1.51
C ILE A 84 13.80 -9.49 2.93
N GLY A 85 12.71 -9.01 3.53
CA GLY A 85 12.69 -8.57 4.92
C GLY A 85 12.93 -9.72 5.92
N ALA A 86 12.40 -10.91 5.66
CA ALA A 86 12.62 -12.07 6.53
C ALA A 86 14.09 -12.56 6.49
N PHE A 87 14.76 -12.46 5.34
CA PHE A 87 16.19 -12.74 5.20
C PHE A 87 17.09 -11.79 5.99
N ALA A 88 16.64 -10.56 6.25
CA ALA A 88 17.37 -9.63 7.11
C ALA A 88 17.41 -10.10 8.58
N ILE A 89 16.36 -10.80 9.03
CA ILE A 89 16.23 -11.28 10.42
C ILE A 89 16.82 -12.68 10.60
N THR A 90 16.63 -13.59 9.64
CA THR A 90 17.09 -14.97 9.75
C THR A 90 17.49 -15.55 8.41
N SER A 91 18.56 -16.35 8.37
CA SER A 91 18.98 -17.09 7.16
C SER A 91 18.32 -18.47 7.04
N SER A 92 17.47 -18.85 8.00
CA SER A 92 16.83 -20.17 8.01
C SER A 92 15.62 -20.19 7.08
N VAL A 93 15.79 -20.81 5.91
CA VAL A 93 14.73 -20.90 4.88
C VAL A 93 13.45 -21.52 5.43
N LEU A 94 13.57 -22.50 6.33
CA LEU A 94 12.41 -23.17 6.94
C LEU A 94 11.53 -22.20 7.77
N LEU A 95 12.14 -21.29 8.54
CA LEU A 95 11.37 -20.31 9.33
C LEU A 95 10.74 -19.25 8.42
N ILE A 96 11.44 -18.82 7.38
CA ILE A 96 10.93 -17.86 6.39
C ILE A 96 9.70 -18.45 5.70
N VAL A 97 9.80 -19.67 5.17
CA VAL A 97 8.70 -20.34 4.46
C VAL A 97 7.52 -20.58 5.40
N ALA A 98 7.73 -21.02 6.63
CA ALA A 98 6.66 -21.24 7.60
C ALA A 98 5.93 -19.93 7.97
N GLY A 99 6.68 -18.85 8.19
CA GLY A 99 6.13 -17.53 8.50
C GLY A 99 5.34 -16.94 7.33
N LEU A 100 5.90 -16.98 6.13
CA LEU A 100 5.25 -16.48 4.92
C LEU A 100 4.02 -17.30 4.54
N ALA A 101 4.07 -18.64 4.64
CA ALA A 101 2.91 -19.49 4.38
C ALA A 101 1.76 -19.16 5.34
N SER A 102 2.07 -18.94 6.63
CA SER A 102 1.08 -18.54 7.63
C SER A 102 0.52 -17.14 7.33
N GLY A 103 1.39 -16.19 6.97
CA GLY A 103 1.02 -14.83 6.61
C GLY A 103 0.14 -14.74 5.36
N ALA A 104 0.49 -15.47 4.31
CA ALA A 104 -0.26 -15.50 3.04
C ALA A 104 -1.69 -16.01 3.24
N ILE A 105 -1.87 -17.08 4.03
CA ILE A 105 -3.21 -17.60 4.36
C ILE A 105 -4.02 -16.55 5.13
N TRP A 106 -3.41 -15.84 6.08
CA TRP A 106 -4.08 -14.81 6.87
C TRP A 106 -4.48 -13.59 6.03
N VAL A 107 -3.54 -13.03 5.27
CA VAL A 107 -3.78 -11.85 4.42
C VAL A 107 -4.83 -12.15 3.34
N ARG A 108 -4.76 -13.34 2.71
CA ARG A 108 -5.77 -13.80 1.74
C ARG A 108 -7.15 -13.99 2.37
N SER A 109 -7.23 -14.58 3.56
CA SER A 109 -8.51 -14.71 4.26
C SER A 109 -9.09 -13.34 4.64
N LEU A 110 -8.22 -12.39 5.02
CA LEU A 110 -8.63 -11.04 5.39
C LEU A 110 -9.20 -10.29 4.18
N THR A 111 -8.51 -10.29 3.04
CA THR A 111 -9.00 -9.61 1.83
C THR A 111 -10.32 -10.20 1.33
N VAL A 112 -10.46 -11.53 1.31
CA VAL A 112 -11.73 -12.20 0.96
C VAL A 112 -12.84 -11.87 1.95
N TYR A 113 -12.53 -11.82 3.25
CA TYR A 113 -13.50 -11.44 4.29
C TYR A 113 -13.99 -10.00 4.09
N LEU A 114 -13.08 -9.03 3.91
CA LEU A 114 -13.43 -7.62 3.68
C LEU A 114 -14.22 -7.42 2.39
N LEU A 115 -13.87 -8.16 1.33
CA LEU A 115 -14.58 -8.12 0.05
C LEU A 115 -16.02 -8.61 0.20
N ARG A 116 -16.24 -9.74 0.88
CA ARG A 116 -17.58 -10.34 1.08
C ARG A 116 -18.46 -9.54 2.03
N THR A 117 -17.89 -8.97 3.08
CA THR A 117 -18.65 -8.24 4.10
C THR A 117 -19.03 -6.82 3.66
N GLY A 118 -18.56 -6.35 2.50
CA GLY A 118 -18.95 -5.06 1.91
C GLY A 118 -18.59 -3.84 2.76
N VAL A 119 -17.72 -4.03 3.76
CA VAL A 119 -17.35 -3.03 4.78
C VAL A 119 -16.66 -1.82 4.16
N LEU A 120 -16.08 -1.99 2.97
CA LEU A 120 -15.40 -0.93 2.23
C LEU A 120 -16.34 0.26 1.91
N SER A 121 -17.62 0.00 1.67
CA SER A 121 -18.62 1.07 1.42
C SER A 121 -19.09 1.80 2.68
N LYS A 122 -18.85 1.22 3.87
CA LYS A 122 -19.28 1.77 5.16
C LYS A 122 -18.21 2.64 5.83
N TYR A 123 -16.95 2.54 5.42
CA TYR A 123 -15.81 3.23 6.05
C TYR A 123 -15.18 4.27 5.11
N LYS A 124 -15.85 5.41 4.95
CA LYS A 124 -15.41 6.54 4.10
C LYS A 124 -14.03 7.12 4.46
N TYR A 125 -13.54 6.88 5.68
CA TYR A 125 -12.25 7.39 6.16
C TYR A 125 -11.10 6.36 6.12
N LEU A 126 -11.39 5.09 5.80
CA LEU A 126 -10.36 4.05 5.72
C LEU A 126 -9.47 4.23 4.47
N GLU A 127 -10.02 4.76 3.38
CA GLU A 127 -9.28 5.10 2.16
C GLU A 127 -8.24 6.20 2.40
N ASN A 128 -8.63 7.29 3.07
CA ASN A 128 -7.68 8.33 3.46
C ASN A 128 -6.62 7.81 4.43
N GLY A 129 -7.00 6.98 5.41
CA GLY A 129 -6.05 6.36 6.35
C GLY A 129 -4.99 5.51 5.66
N ALA A 130 -5.38 4.74 4.63
CA ALA A 130 -4.45 3.96 3.82
C ALA A 130 -3.46 4.83 3.05
N HIS A 131 -3.93 5.94 2.46
CA HIS A 131 -3.04 6.89 1.78
C HIS A 131 -2.04 7.54 2.74
N TRP A 132 -2.49 7.98 3.93
CA TRP A 132 -1.59 8.54 4.95
C TRP A 132 -0.56 7.53 5.45
N ALA A 133 -0.94 6.26 5.59
CA ALA A 133 -0.02 5.19 5.98
C ALA A 133 1.08 4.96 4.94
N ILE A 134 0.73 4.92 3.65
CA ILE A 134 1.70 4.75 2.55
C ILE A 134 2.65 5.96 2.50
N THR A 135 2.14 7.19 2.64
CA THR A 135 2.97 8.40 2.66
C THR A 135 3.92 8.43 3.86
N ALA A 136 3.45 8.07 5.04
CA ALA A 136 4.29 8.01 6.24
C ALA A 136 5.41 6.95 6.11
N LEU A 137 5.09 5.79 5.54
CA LEU A 137 6.06 4.71 5.32
C LEU A 137 7.10 5.08 4.27
N GLY A 138 6.68 5.72 3.16
CA GLY A 138 7.59 6.27 2.15
C GLY A 138 8.53 7.35 2.74
N MET A 139 8.00 8.23 3.59
CA MET A 139 8.81 9.24 4.27
C MET A 139 9.84 8.61 5.24
N MET A 140 9.46 7.55 5.96
CA MET A 140 10.40 6.80 6.82
C MET A 140 11.49 6.08 6.03
N MET A 141 11.16 5.52 4.87
CA MET A 141 12.14 4.89 3.97
C MET A 141 13.16 5.92 3.45
N ILE A 142 12.71 7.14 3.14
CA ILE A 142 13.61 8.25 2.81
C ILE A 142 14.45 8.67 4.03
N ALA A 143 13.86 8.72 5.22
CA ALA A 143 14.59 9.09 6.45
C ALA A 143 15.72 8.09 6.80
N LYS A 144 15.55 6.79 6.50
CA LYS A 144 16.62 5.79 6.64
C LYS A 144 17.85 6.10 5.79
N LEU A 145 17.68 6.77 4.65
CA LEU A 145 18.78 7.14 3.75
C LEU A 145 19.72 8.20 4.34
N PHE A 146 19.28 8.93 5.37
CA PHE A 146 20.05 9.99 6.05
C PHE A 146 20.82 9.50 7.29
N HIS A 147 21.21 8.23 7.35
CA HIS A 147 22.00 7.65 8.45
C HIS A 147 21.35 7.71 9.85
N LEU A 148 20.01 7.76 9.94
CA LEU A 148 19.36 7.26 11.15
C LEU A 148 19.43 5.73 11.11
N GLU A 149 20.49 5.17 11.73
CA GLU A 149 20.60 3.74 12.01
C GLU A 149 19.51 3.33 13.00
N LEU A 150 18.28 3.25 12.50
CA LEU A 150 17.17 2.68 13.25
C LEU A 150 17.30 1.16 13.13
N PRO A 151 17.40 0.44 14.26
CA PRO A 151 17.40 -1.01 14.25
C PRO A 151 16.24 -1.53 13.41
N GLU A 152 16.44 -2.61 12.67
CA GLU A 152 15.42 -3.15 11.76
C GLU A 152 14.11 -3.46 12.48
N TRP A 153 14.19 -3.98 13.71
CA TRP A 153 13.05 -4.20 14.59
C TRP A 153 12.35 -2.90 15.01
N ALA A 154 13.08 -1.79 15.14
CA ALA A 154 12.51 -0.48 15.44
C ALA A 154 11.80 0.09 14.22
N THR A 155 12.32 -0.11 13.01
CA THR A 155 11.65 0.34 11.78
C THR A 155 10.43 -0.50 11.42
N GLY A 156 10.51 -1.83 11.58
CA GLY A 156 9.35 -2.71 11.44
C GLY A 156 8.32 -2.49 12.54
N GLY A 157 8.78 -2.28 13.78
CA GLY A 157 7.92 -1.99 14.94
C GLY A 157 7.24 -0.63 14.86
N LEU A 158 7.90 0.39 14.32
CA LEU A 158 7.33 1.72 14.11
C LEU A 158 6.32 1.70 12.96
N GLY A 159 6.58 0.96 11.89
CA GLY A 159 5.58 0.69 10.84
C GLY A 159 4.34 -0.02 11.40
N LEU A 160 4.55 -1.07 12.22
CA LEU A 160 3.48 -1.76 12.94
C LEU A 160 2.71 -0.81 13.88
N LEU A 161 3.42 0.09 14.58
CA LEU A 161 2.83 1.10 15.46
C LEU A 161 1.92 2.05 14.68
N PHE A 162 2.38 2.57 13.54
CA PHE A 162 1.57 3.46 12.69
C PHE A 162 0.35 2.76 12.11
N VAL A 163 0.50 1.51 11.63
CA VAL A 163 -0.61 0.71 11.12
C VAL A 163 -1.62 0.40 12.24
N SER A 164 -1.15 -0.02 13.42
CA SER A 164 -2.01 -0.34 14.56
C SER A 164 -2.68 0.90 15.15
N LEU A 165 -2.01 2.06 15.19
CA LEU A 165 -2.62 3.34 15.56
C LEU A 165 -3.66 3.79 14.53
N ALA A 166 -3.40 3.64 13.23
CA ALA A 166 -4.36 3.97 12.17
C ALA A 166 -5.60 3.07 12.22
N VAL A 167 -5.42 1.77 12.48
CA VAL A 167 -6.53 0.83 12.70
C VAL A 167 -7.27 1.18 14.00
N GLY A 168 -6.55 1.50 15.08
CA GLY A 168 -7.12 1.90 16.36
C GLY A 168 -7.95 3.17 16.28
N SER A 169 -7.46 4.20 15.57
CA SER A 169 -8.21 5.44 15.34
C SER A 169 -9.45 5.19 14.50
N SER A 170 -9.35 4.34 13.47
CA SER A 170 -10.49 3.95 12.63
C SER A 170 -11.59 3.22 13.43
N ILE A 171 -11.23 2.31 14.34
CA ILE A 171 -12.19 1.59 15.20
C ILE A 171 -12.82 2.52 16.24
N LEU A 172 -12.04 3.43 16.83
CA LEU A 172 -12.52 4.38 17.82
C LEU A 172 -13.57 5.34 17.22
N GLU A 173 -13.32 5.81 16.00
CA GLU A 173 -14.24 6.71 15.30
C GLU A 173 -15.49 5.98 14.80
N ALA A 174 -15.36 4.73 14.34
CA ALA A 174 -16.50 3.87 14.01
C ALA A 174 -17.43 3.64 15.23
N ARG A 175 -16.86 3.52 16.44
CA ARG A 175 -17.64 3.46 17.69
C ARG A 175 -18.28 4.80 18.03
N ALA A 176 -17.60 5.92 17.82
CA ALA A 176 -18.14 7.26 18.08
C ALA A 176 -19.33 7.60 17.16
N ILE A 177 -19.29 7.16 15.89
CA ILE A 177 -20.38 7.31 14.94
C ILE A 177 -21.59 6.45 15.37
N GLY A 178 -21.37 5.20 15.79
CA GLY A 178 -22.43 4.34 16.31
C GLY A 178 -23.12 4.90 17.56
N LEU A 179 -22.37 5.56 18.45
CA LEU A 179 -22.91 6.23 19.62
C LEU A 179 -23.78 7.46 19.25
N ARG A 180 -23.34 8.24 18.25
CA ARG A 180 -24.10 9.41 17.74
C ARG A 180 -25.39 8.99 17.05
N GLU A 181 -25.37 7.90 16.29
CA GLU A 181 -26.59 7.33 15.68
C GLU A 181 -27.56 6.77 16.72
N ALA A 182 -27.06 6.09 17.75
CA ALA A 182 -27.88 5.62 18.87
C ALA A 182 -28.52 6.79 19.65
N ALA A 183 -27.76 7.86 19.92
CA ALA A 183 -28.25 9.07 20.56
C ALA A 183 -29.30 9.81 19.70
N ALA A 184 -29.11 9.84 18.38
CA ALA A 184 -30.06 10.45 17.43
C ALA A 184 -31.39 9.64 17.34
N LYS A 185 -31.34 8.30 17.39
CA LYS A 185 -32.53 7.44 17.44
C LYS A 185 -33.34 7.65 18.72
N ILE A 186 -32.69 7.77 19.87
CA ILE A 186 -33.36 8.03 21.16
C ILE A 186 -34.05 9.40 21.16
N LYS A 187 -33.41 10.42 20.55
CA LYS A 187 -33.98 11.77 20.45
C LYS A 187 -35.19 11.84 19.51
N ARG A 188 -35.21 11.05 18.42
CA ARG A 188 -36.38 10.94 17.51
C ARG A 188 -37.55 10.17 18.11
N ARG A 189 -37.32 9.23 19.03
CA ARG A 189 -38.38 8.44 19.68
C ARG A 189 -39.08 9.18 20.85
N LYS A 190 -38.51 10.32 21.27
CA LYS A 190 -39.03 11.20 22.33
C LYS A 190 -39.81 12.41 21.79
N ARG A 191 -39.82 12.63 20.47
CA ARG A 191 -40.73 13.55 19.78
C ARG A 191 -41.90 12.75 19.22
#